data_AF-A0A9E1VV31-F1
#
_entry.id   AF-A0A9E1VV31-F1
#
_cell.length_a   1.000
_cell.length_b   1.000
_cell.length_c   1.000
_cell.angle_alpha   90.00
_cell.angle_beta   90.00
_cell.angle_gamma   90.00
#
_symmetry.space_group_name_H-M   'P 1'
#
loop_
_entity.id
_entity.type
_entity.pdbx_description
1 polymer ?
#
loop_
_entity_poly.entity_id
_entity_poly.type
_entity_poly.pdbx_seq_one_letter_code
_entity_poly.pdbx_strand_id
1 'polypeptide(L)'
;TGQPKNRVILYQSAVASFELREFLSARAFLERLFATGWESPEGLLLAVQTETELGADNLALDYATRLKSNFPSSDESKRLMTLIGEVSNG
;
A
#
# COMPACT_ATOMS: atom_id res chain seq x y z
N THR A 1 4.74 26.70 7.80
CA THR A 1 5.68 25.55 7.76
C THR A 1 5.06 24.38 8.50
N GLY A 2 4.55 23.34 7.83
CA GLY A 2 3.82 22.30 8.58
C GLY A 2 3.34 21.11 7.78
N GLN A 3 4.10 20.65 6.79
CA GLN A 3 3.83 19.35 6.21
C GLN A 3 4.10 18.29 7.30
N PRO A 4 3.14 17.44 7.71
CA PRO A 4 3.40 16.40 8.68
C PRO A 4 4.42 15.43 8.06
N LYS A 5 5.68 15.56 8.47
CA LYS A 5 6.73 14.56 8.20
C LYS A 5 6.66 13.39 9.18
N ASN A 6 5.59 13.32 9.97
CA ASN A 6 5.38 12.22 10.88
C ASN A 6 4.84 11.04 10.07
N ARG A 7 5.72 10.08 9.80
CA ARG A 7 5.43 8.82 9.10
C ARG A 7 4.20 8.12 9.65
N VAL A 8 4.01 8.17 10.97
CA VAL A 8 2.85 7.59 11.64
C VAL A 8 1.56 8.26 11.19
N ILE A 9 1.52 9.60 11.13
CA ILE A 9 0.32 10.33 10.70
C ILE A 9 0.01 10.01 9.25
N LEU A 10 1.01 10.03 8.36
CA LEU A 10 0.80 9.72 6.95
C LEU A 10 0.25 8.31 6.75
N TYR A 11 0.81 7.32 7.47
CA TYR A 11 0.31 5.95 7.41
C TYR A 11 -1.12 5.84 7.95
N GLN A 12 -1.41 6.42 9.12
CA GLN A 12 -2.75 6.38 9.70
C GLN A 12 -3.79 7.12 8.85
N SER A 13 -3.42 8.24 8.21
CA SER A 13 -4.27 8.93 7.25
C SER A 13 -4.53 8.08 6.00
N ALA A 14 -3.54 7.33 5.51
CA ALA A 14 -3.74 6.40 4.41
C ALA A 14 -4.72 5.28 4.78
N VAL A 15 -4.54 4.67 5.96
CA VAL A 15 -5.44 3.62 6.49
C VAL A 15 -6.87 4.14 6.60
N ALA A 16 -7.07 5.27 7.27
CA ALA A 16 -8.40 5.86 7.43
C ALA A 16 -9.04 6.20 6.08
N SER A 17 -8.27 6.74 5.12
CA SER A 17 -8.77 7.03 3.78
C SER A 17 -9.18 5.76 3.03
N PHE A 18 -8.41 4.69 3.14
CA PHE A 18 -8.75 3.41 2.52
C PHE A 18 -10.04 2.81 3.12
N GLU A 19 -10.17 2.82 4.44
CA GLU A 19 -11.37 2.35 5.14
C GLU A 19 -12.63 3.15 4.75
N LEU A 20 -12.47 4.46 4.50
CA LEU A 20 -13.53 5.33 4.00
C LEU A 20 -13.76 5.22 2.48
N ARG A 21 -13.03 4.34 1.78
CA ARG A 21 -13.02 4.18 0.31
C ARG A 21 -12.61 5.43 -0.46
N GLU A 22 -11.87 6.33 0.19
CA GLU A 22 -11.24 7.50 -0.41
C GLU A 22 -9.88 7.14 -1.00
N PHE A 23 -9.88 6.26 -2.01
CA PHE A 23 -8.65 5.62 -2.49
C PHE A 23 -7.62 6.61 -3.08
N LEU A 24 -8.06 7.69 -3.73
CA LEU A 24 -7.14 8.74 -4.20
C LEU A 24 -6.44 9.45 -3.05
N SER A 25 -7.14 9.68 -1.93
CA SER A 25 -6.55 10.23 -0.71
C SER A 25 -5.55 9.24 -0.09
N ALA A 26 -5.93 7.95 -0.03
CA ALA A 26 -5.06 6.89 0.46
C ALA A 26 -3.75 6.83 -0.34
N ARG A 27 -3.83 6.85 -1.68
CA ARG A 27 -2.66 6.91 -2.57
C ARG A 27 -1.78 8.12 -2.26
N ALA A 28 -2.37 9.32 -2.18
CA ALA A 28 -1.59 10.54 -1.93
C ALA A 28 -0.83 10.50 -0.59
N PHE A 29 -1.43 9.94 0.46
CA PHE A 29 -0.76 9.75 1.75
C PHE A 29 0.36 8.71 1.69
N LEU A 30 0.15 7.60 0.97
CA LEU A 30 1.16 6.56 0.77
C LEU A 30 2.35 7.05 -0.07
N GLU A 31 2.11 7.75 -1.17
CA GLU A 31 3.18 8.37 -1.97
C GLU A 31 4.03 9.32 -1.11
N ARG A 32 3.37 10.14 -0.30
CA ARG A 32 4.05 11.06 0.61
C ARG A 32 4.84 10.33 1.69
N LEU A 33 4.33 9.20 2.20
CA LEU A 33 4.99 8.35 3.17
C LEU A 33 6.26 7.72 2.59
N PHE A 34 6.15 7.11 1.41
CA PHE A 34 7.26 6.49 0.69
C PHE A 34 8.32 7.52 0.27
N ALA A 35 7.91 8.76 -0.08
CA ALA A 35 8.83 9.86 -0.33
C ALA A 35 9.69 10.25 0.91
N THR A 36 9.36 9.78 2.11
CA THR A 36 10.22 9.92 3.31
C THR A 36 11.31 8.84 3.42
N GLY A 37 11.40 7.93 2.44
CA GLY A 37 12.28 6.77 2.43
C GLY A 37 11.85 5.65 3.37
N TRP A 38 10.60 5.68 3.88
CA TRP A 38 10.08 4.65 4.76
C TRP A 38 9.14 3.73 4.00
N GLU A 39 9.53 2.47 3.89
CA GLU A 39 8.68 1.37 3.43
C GLU A 39 8.49 0.39 4.59
N SER A 40 7.26 -0.10 4.76
CA SER A 40 6.95 -1.22 5.65
C SER A 40 6.11 -2.25 4.89
N PRO A 41 6.09 -3.51 5.34
CA PRO A 41 5.23 -4.54 4.75
C PRO A 41 3.76 -4.08 4.66
N GLU A 42 3.25 -3.46 5.73
CA GLU A 42 1.87 -3.01 5.86
C GLU A 42 1.57 -1.82 4.95
N GLY A 43 2.50 -0.88 4.83
CA GLY A 43 2.39 0.24 3.90
C GLY A 43 2.36 -0.21 2.45
N LEU A 44 3.22 -1.14 2.07
CA LEU A 44 3.25 -1.69 0.70
C LEU A 44 2.00 -2.51 0.39
N LEU A 45 1.51 -3.34 1.32
CA LEU A 45 0.27 -4.09 1.11
C LEU A 45 -0.94 -3.17 0.97
N LEU A 46 -1.04 -2.13 1.81
CA LEU A 46 -2.09 -1.13 1.70
C LEU A 46 -2.02 -0.39 0.36
N ALA A 47 -0.82 -0.12 -0.15
CA ALA A 47 -0.63 0.45 -1.47
C ALA A 47 -1.12 -0.50 -2.57
N VAL A 48 -0.75 -1.78 -2.54
CA VAL A 48 -1.29 -2.77 -3.50
C VAL A 48 -2.81 -2.74 -3.52
N GLN A 49 -3.46 -2.84 -2.35
CA GLN A 49 -4.92 -2.83 -2.24
C GLN A 49 -5.54 -1.53 -2.77
N THR A 50 -4.95 -0.39 -2.41
CA THR A 50 -5.40 0.93 -2.86
C THR A 50 -5.32 1.06 -4.38
N GLU A 51 -4.20 0.62 -4.98
CA GLU A 51 -3.98 0.68 -6.42
C GLU A 51 -4.91 -0.28 -7.17
N THR A 52 -5.19 -1.46 -6.62
CA THR A 52 -6.18 -2.40 -7.17
C THR A 52 -7.59 -1.81 -7.19
N GLU A 53 -8.04 -1.18 -6.09
CA GLU A 53 -9.35 -0.51 -6.03
C GLU A 53 -9.47 0.67 -7.02
N LEU A 54 -8.33 1.30 -7.36
CA LEU A 54 -8.26 2.36 -8.35
C LEU A 54 -8.10 1.85 -9.80
N GLY A 55 -7.99 0.53 -10.02
CA GLY A 55 -7.73 -0.06 -11.33
C GLY A 55 -6.35 0.28 -11.90
N ALA A 56 -5.38 0.60 -11.05
CA ALA A 56 -4.03 0.98 -11.42
C ALA A 56 -3.07 -0.22 -11.32
N ASP A 57 -3.34 -1.26 -12.12
CA ASP A 57 -2.69 -2.58 -12.03
C ASP A 57 -1.15 -2.52 -12.10
N ASN A 58 -0.59 -1.62 -12.90
CA ASN A 58 0.86 -1.44 -13.01
C ASN A 58 1.48 -0.96 -11.68
N LEU A 59 0.81 -0.05 -10.97
CA LEU A 59 1.28 0.44 -9.67
C LEU A 59 1.06 -0.61 -8.58
N ALA A 60 -0.07 -1.32 -8.62
CA ALA A 60 -0.32 -2.44 -7.72
C ALA A 60 0.79 -3.51 -7.86
N LEU A 61 1.19 -3.83 -9.10
CA LEU A 61 2.26 -4.79 -9.37
C LEU A 61 3.63 -4.28 -8.90
N ASP A 62 3.94 -3.00 -9.05
CA ASP A 62 5.19 -2.40 -8.54
C ASP A 62 5.28 -2.56 -7.01
N TYR A 63 4.24 -2.15 -6.28
CA TYR A 63 4.21 -2.28 -4.82
C TYR A 63 4.22 -3.75 -4.37
N ALA A 64 3.53 -4.64 -5.08
CA ALA A 64 3.54 -6.07 -4.80
C ALA A 64 4.94 -6.68 -5.00
N THR A 65 5.65 -6.25 -6.04
CA THR A 65 7.03 -6.67 -6.31
C THR A 65 7.95 -6.20 -5.19
N ARG A 66 7.87 -4.93 -4.79
CA ARG A 66 8.65 -4.38 -3.68
C ARG A 66 8.35 -5.09 -2.36
N LEU A 67 7.08 -5.40 -2.07
CA LEU A 67 6.69 -6.16 -0.87
C LEU A 67 7.35 -7.53 -0.84
N LYS A 68 7.29 -8.27 -1.95
CA LYS A 68 7.89 -9.60 -2.07
C LYS A 68 9.42 -9.56 -2.03
N SER A 69 10.04 -8.55 -2.64
CA SER A 69 11.51 -8.43 -2.68
C SER A 69 12.09 -7.97 -1.33
N ASN A 70 11.48 -6.99 -0.69
CA ASN A 70 12.02 -6.37 0.53
C ASN A 70 11.58 -7.12 1.80
N PHE A 71 10.40 -7.75 1.78
CA PHE A 71 9.80 -8.41 2.95
C PHE A 71 9.23 -9.80 2.63
N PRO A 72 10.01 -10.72 2.04
CA PRO A 72 9.53 -12.01 1.52
C PRO A 72 8.85 -12.91 2.58
N SER A 73 9.25 -12.81 3.85
CA SER A 73 8.73 -13.66 4.94
C SER A 73 7.66 -12.99 5.81
N SER A 74 7.29 -11.74 5.49
CA SER A 74 6.25 -11.00 6.23
C SER A 74 4.88 -11.66 6.06
N ASP A 75 3.99 -11.42 7.01
CA ASP A 75 2.61 -11.92 6.91
C ASP A 75 1.86 -11.21 5.79
N GLU A 76 2.23 -9.97 5.47
CA GLU A 76 1.71 -9.18 4.36
C GLU A 76 2.07 -9.80 3.01
N SER A 77 3.32 -10.26 2.84
CA SER A 77 3.73 -11.01 1.64
C SER A 77 2.93 -12.31 1.48
N LYS A 78 2.64 -13.01 2.58
CA LYS A 78 1.79 -14.21 2.53
C LYS A 78 0.35 -13.87 2.15
N ARG A 79 -0.22 -12.82 2.76
CA ARG A 79 -1.57 -12.31 2.43
C ARG A 79 -1.68 -11.89 0.97
N LEU A 80 -0.66 -11.22 0.43
CA LEU A 80 -0.59 -10.84 -0.98
C LEU A 80 -0.68 -12.07 -1.90
N MET A 81 0.00 -13.17 -1.56
CA MET A 81 -0.07 -14.41 -2.34
C MET A 81 -1.47 -15.02 -2.34
N THR A 82 -2.18 -14.99 -1.20
CA THR A 82 -3.58 -15.41 -1.13
C THR A 82 -4.45 -14.52 -2.02
N LEU A 83 -4.30 -13.19 -1.95
CA LEU A 83 -5.08 -12.23 -2.72
C LEU A 83 -4.93 -12.45 -4.24
N ILE A 84 -3.68 -12.61 -4.72
CA ILE A 84 -3.39 -12.86 -6.15
C ILE A 84 -3.96 -14.21 -6.60
N GLY A 85 -3.90 -15.23 -5.73
CA GLY A 85 -4.45 -16.55 -6.00
C GLY A 85 -5.97 -16.55 -6.12
N GLU A 86 -6.67 -15.68 -5.39
CA GLU A 86 -8.13 -15.52 -5.49
C GLU A 86 -8.55 -14.80 -6.78
N VAL A 87 -7.84 -13.73 -7.17
CA VAL A 87 -8.14 -12.99 -8.42
C VAL A 87 -7.92 -13.85 -9.67
N SER A 88 -6.99 -14.80 -9.64
CA SER A 88 -6.71 -15.66 -10.81
C SER A 88 -7.72 -16.80 -11.01
N ASN A 89 -8.66 -16.99 -10.07
CA ASN A 89 -9.64 -18.09 -10.08
C ASN A 89 -11.09 -17.61 -10.35
N GLY A 90 -11.30 -16.36 -10.75
CA GLY A 90 -12.60 -15.79 -11.13
C GLY A 90 -12.63 -15.38 -12.60
#